data_AF-A0A537RC84-F1
#
_entry.id   AF-A0A537RC84-F1
#
_cell.length_a   1.000
_cell.length_b   1.000
_cell.length_c   1.000
_cell.angle_alpha   90.00
_cell.angle_beta   90.00
_cell.angle_gamma   90.00
#
_symmetry.space_group_name_H-M   'P 1'
#
loop_
_entity.id
_entity.type
_entity.pdbx_description
1 polymer ?
#
loop_
_entity_poly.entity_id
_entity_poly.type
_entity_poly.pdbx_seq_one_letter_code
_entity_poly.pdbx_strand_id
1 'polypeptide(L)' 'MPTERTALLAQTGRAFGAAELFLAAGRARLVVRVAPAGNVEPERFATEQLAAHALAWMASYVEALRQMRNWAVRL' A
#
# COMPACT_ATOMS: atom_id res chain seq x y z
N MET A 1 7.24 -4.98 -29.15
CA MET A 1 8.71 -4.90 -29.31
C MET A 1 9.40 -4.96 -27.93
N PRO A 2 10.62 -5.53 -27.81
CA PRO A 2 11.33 -5.67 -26.52
C PRO A 2 11.49 -4.39 -25.70
N THR A 3 11.57 -3.24 -26.39
CA THR A 3 11.68 -1.90 -25.78
C THR A 3 10.40 -1.47 -25.05
N GLU A 4 9.22 -1.80 -25.58
CA GLU A 4 7.93 -1.43 -24.99
C GLU A 4 7.70 -2.17 -23.67
N ARG A 5 8.04 -3.47 -23.63
CA ARG A 5 7.99 -4.28 -22.40
C ARG A 5 8.90 -3.68 -21.32
N THR A 6 10.13 -3.35 -21.68
CA THR A 6 11.11 -2.78 -20.74
C THR A 6 10.64 -1.42 -20.20
N ALA A 7 10.10 -0.56 -21.07
CA ALA A 7 9.54 0.73 -20.68
C ALA A 7 8.35 0.57 -19.72
N LEU A 8 7.43 -0.36 -20.02
CA LEU A 8 6.28 -0.64 -19.16
C LEU A 8 6.69 -1.18 -17.79
N LEU A 9 7.66 -2.10 -17.73
CA LEU A 9 8.22 -2.60 -16.47
C LEU A 9 8.91 -1.48 -15.67
N ALA A 10 9.59 -0.55 -16.33
CA ALA A 10 10.18 0.60 -15.63
C ALA A 10 9.10 1.55 -15.07
N GLN A 11 8.07 1.86 -15.87
CA GLN A 11 6.98 2.75 -15.47
C GLN A 11 6.17 2.19 -14.30
N THR A 12 5.76 0.92 -14.40
CA THR A 12 5.01 0.23 -13.33
C THR A 12 5.84 0.06 -12.06
N GLY A 13 7.17 -0.07 -12.18
CA GLY A 13 8.07 -0.10 -11.02
C GLY A 13 8.07 1.21 -10.23
N ARG A 14 8.12 2.35 -10.93
CA ARG A 14 8.02 3.67 -10.28
C ARG A 14 6.65 3.89 -9.64
N ALA A 15 5.57 3.52 -10.34
CA ALA A 15 4.21 3.63 -9.82
C ALA A 15 4.01 2.75 -8.56
N PHE A 16 4.55 1.53 -8.57
CA PHE A 16 4.53 0.66 -7.39
C PHE A 16 5.25 1.28 -6.19
N GLY A 17 6.46 1.82 -6.38
CA GLY A 17 7.17 2.52 -5.31
C GLY A 17 6.39 3.71 -4.74
N ALA A 18 5.71 4.48 -5.59
CA ALA A 18 4.82 5.56 -5.12
C ALA A 18 3.63 5.04 -4.30
N ALA A 19 3.04 3.90 -4.69
CA ALA A 19 1.95 3.27 -3.96
C ALA A 19 2.40 2.73 -2.59
N GLU A 20 3.62 2.18 -2.49
CA GLU A 20 4.19 1.75 -1.20
C GLU A 20 4.42 2.93 -0.25
N LEU A 21 4.93 4.06 -0.75
CA LEU A 21 5.08 5.28 0.04
C LEU A 21 3.73 5.81 0.52
N PHE A 22 2.71 5.78 -0.33
CA PHE A 22 1.35 6.21 0.04
C PHE A 22 0.75 5.32 1.13
N LEU A 23 0.89 3.99 1.01
CA LEU A 23 0.46 3.03 2.03
C LEU A 23 1.19 3.25 3.36
N ALA A 24 2.51 3.45 3.33
CA ALA A 24 3.31 3.69 4.51
C ALA A 24 2.88 4.98 5.24
N ALA A 25 2.65 6.07 4.48
CA ALA A 25 2.14 7.32 5.03
C ALA A 25 0.75 7.16 5.64
N GLY A 26 -0.16 6.46 4.97
CA GLY A 26 -1.50 6.15 5.47
C GLY A 26 -1.44 5.35 6.79
N ARG A 27 -0.58 4.33 6.85
CA ARG A 27 -0.37 3.53 8.07
C ARG A 27 0.17 4.39 9.22
N ALA A 28 1.20 5.19 8.96
CA ALA A 28 1.77 6.07 9.98
C ALA A 28 0.73 7.02 10.56
N ARG A 29 -0.13 7.60 9.70
CA ARG A 29 -1.21 8.50 10.14
C ARG A 29 -2.28 7.78 10.94
N LEU A 30 -2.67 6.57 10.55
CA LEU A 30 -3.68 5.81 11.27
C LEU A 30 -3.17 5.35 12.65
N VAL A 31 -1.92 4.89 12.75
CA VAL A 31 -1.31 4.43 14.02
C VAL A 31 -1.40 5.51 15.10
N VAL A 32 -1.10 6.77 14.77
CA VAL A 32 -1.21 7.90 15.73
C VAL A 32 -2.65 8.10 16.23
N ARG A 33 -3.66 7.76 15.40
CA ARG A 33 -5.08 7.94 15.73
C ARG A 33 -5.64 6.78 16.56
N VAL A 34 -5.20 5.55 16.29
CA VAL A 34 -5.76 4.34 16.92
C VAL A 34 -4.89 3.74 18.03
N ALA A 35 -3.60 4.09 18.08
CA ALA A 35 -2.66 3.56 19.06
C ALA A 35 -1.70 4.64 19.63
N PRO A 36 -2.21 5.77 20.16
CA PRO A 36 -1.37 6.89 20.59
C PRO A 36 -0.42 6.53 21.75
N ALA A 37 -0.79 5.57 22.60
CA ALA A 37 0.06 5.05 23.68
C ALA A 37 0.82 3.75 23.30
N GLY A 38 0.87 3.40 22.01
CA GLY A 38 1.59 2.23 21.49
C GLY A 38 0.76 0.96 21.32
N ASN A 39 -0.36 0.82 22.03
CA ASN A 39 -1.34 -0.25 21.82
C ASN A 39 -2.60 0.28 21.16
N VAL A 40 -3.24 -0.54 20.32
CA VAL A 40 -4.52 -0.17 19.69
C VAL A 40 -5.60 -0.03 20.75
N GLU A 41 -6.22 1.15 20.80
CA GLU A 41 -7.36 1.46 21.66
C GLU A 41 -8.66 1.10 20.93
N PRO A 42 -9.49 0.16 21.44
CA PRO A 42 -10.67 -0.32 20.73
C PRO A 42 -11.67 0.77 20.34
N GLU A 43 -11.92 1.72 21.24
CA GLU A 43 -12.87 2.83 21.02
C GLU A 43 -12.40 3.76 19.89
N ARG A 44 -11.10 4.07 19.87
CA ARG A 44 -10.49 4.86 18.79
C ARG A 44 -10.49 4.08 17.48
N PHE A 45 -10.15 2.80 17.52
CA PHE A 45 -10.18 1.96 16.33
C PHE A 45 -11.59 1.87 15.72
N ALA A 46 -12.62 1.76 16.56
CA ALA A 46 -14.02 1.79 16.13
C ALA A 46 -14.40 3.15 15.50
N THR A 47 -13.97 4.26 16.11
CA THR A 47 -14.15 5.62 15.55
C THR A 47 -13.48 5.78 14.19
N GLU A 48 -12.34 5.13 14.01
CA GLU A 48 -11.51 5.18 12.81
C GLU A 48 -11.79 4.06 11.80
N GLN A 49 -12.93 3.36 11.92
CA GLN A 49 -13.23 2.16 11.13
C GLN A 49 -13.12 2.41 9.61
N LEU A 50 -13.60 3.55 9.11
CA LEU A 50 -13.48 3.91 7.69
C LEU A 50 -12.02 4.00 7.25
N ALA A 51 -11.18 4.69 8.04
CA ALA A 51 -9.76 4.85 7.73
C ALA A 51 -9.00 3.52 7.85
N ALA A 52 -9.36 2.69 8.84
CA ALA A 52 -8.81 1.34 9.00
C ALA A 52 -9.14 0.43 7.82
N HIS A 53 -10.40 0.44 7.35
CA HIS A 53 -10.80 -0.33 6.17
C HIS A 53 -10.14 0.21 4.90
N ALA A 54 -10.10 1.53 4.71
CA ALA A 54 -9.41 2.13 3.58
C ALA A 54 -7.93 1.71 3.55
N LEU A 55 -7.25 1.70 4.70
CA LEU A 55 -5.87 1.21 4.80
C LEU A 55 -5.75 -0.27 4.44
N ALA A 56 -6.67 -1.11 4.92
CA ALA A 56 -6.70 -2.53 4.57
C ALA A 56 -6.86 -2.76 3.06
N TRP A 57 -7.78 -2.04 2.41
CA TRP A 57 -7.95 -2.08 0.96
C TRP A 57 -6.69 -1.61 0.22
N MET A 58 -6.11 -0.48 0.62
CA MET A 58 -4.85 0.00 0.03
C MET A 58 -3.74 -1.05 0.14
N ALA A 59 -3.59 -1.69 1.30
CA ALA A 59 -2.60 -2.74 1.51
C ALA A 59 -2.83 -3.93 0.56
N SER A 60 -4.08 -4.38 0.39
CA SER A 60 -4.44 -5.44 -0.54
C SER A 60 -4.08 -5.11 -1.99
N TYR A 61 -4.38 -3.88 -2.44
CA TYR A 61 -4.05 -3.45 -3.80
C TYR A 61 -2.54 -3.29 -4.02
N VAL A 62 -1.81 -2.75 -3.04
CA VAL A 62 -0.35 -2.65 -3.11
C VAL A 62 0.29 -4.04 -3.18
N GLU A 63 -0.21 -5.00 -2.41
CA GLU A 63 0.25 -6.39 -2.50
C GLU A 63 -0.04 -7.00 -3.88
N ALA A 64 -1.25 -6.81 -4.41
CA ALA A 64 -1.60 -7.28 -5.75
C ALA A 64 -0.65 -6.71 -6.82
N LEU A 65 -0.33 -5.42 -6.75
CA LEU A 65 0.65 -4.77 -7.63
C LEU A 65 2.05 -5.37 -7.47
N ARG A 66 2.50 -5.66 -6.24
CA ARG A 66 3.79 -6.31 -5.97
C ARG A 66 3.85 -7.68 -6.63
N GLN A 67 2.84 -8.50 -6.42
CA GLN A 67 2.79 -9.86 -6.96
C GLN A 67 2.72 -9.87 -8.49
N MET A 68 1.89 -9.00 -9.08
CA MET A 68 1.77 -8.84 -10.54
C MET A 68 3.10 -8.38 -11.16
N ARG A 69 3.77 -7.40 -10.54
CA ARG A 69 5.09 -6.95 -10.99
C ARG A 69 6.12 -8.07 -10.91
N ASN A 70 6.19 -8.77 -9.79
CA ASN A 70 7.14 -9.86 -9.60
C ASN A 70 6.94 -10.96 -10.64
N TRP A 71 5.70 -11.29 -10.96
CA TRP A 71 5.38 -12.18 -12.07
C TRP A 71 5.89 -11.64 -13.41
N ALA A 72 5.57 -10.38 -13.75
CA ALA A 72 5.94 -9.78 -15.03
C ALA A 72 7.45 -9.61 -15.23
N VAL A 73 8.23 -9.44 -14.16
CA VAL A 73 9.70 -9.34 -14.23
C VAL A 73 10.36 -10.70 -14.49
N ARG A 74 9.70 -11.81 -14.12
CA ARG A 74 10.23 -13.18 -14.32
C ARG A 74 10.00 -13.73 -15.73
N LEU A 75 9.09 -13.14 -16.51
CA LEU A 75 8.70 -13.58 -17.86
C LEU A 75 9.30 -12.68 -18.96
#